data_AF-A0A1B6LWW0-F1
#
_entry.id   AF-A0A1B6LWW0-F1
#
_cell.length_a   1.000
_cell.length_b   1.000
_cell.length_c   1.000
_cell.angle_alpha   90.00
_cell.angle_beta   90.00
_cell.angle_gamma   90.00
#
_symmetry.space_group_name_H-M   'P 1'
#
loop_
_entity.id
_entity.type
_entity.pdbx_description
1 polymer ?
#
loop_
_entity_poly.entity_id
_entity_poly.type
_entity_poly.pdbx_seq_one_letter_code
_entity_poly.pdbx_strand_id
1 'polypeptide(L)'
;PELRRGEVYSPPPNVGGHDNFTQPTARQPLPPKPYTMCETPYLRNLRQCLQEATSRPVTLHDRQRHLLFTACVEELAVPCIWVLVLLVSGLRLAYVSNWVTAGSLYEMLLLGPVKAVLPLLPLVFPTAWLCLNSYGNARLAGLQHSSDALKDEVDPFEETDLGEKKSCEMELSCVQLRRLFVDILVGRHHGLPRTANLLHVLGSVTALCCVDKKGILSWPNPTAEKVFFLRSCRDPTPTASDSGME
;
A
#
# COMPACT_ATOMS: atom_id res chain seq x y z
N PRO A 1 35.94 -11.51 -23.87
CA PRO A 1 34.66 -11.79 -24.58
C PRO A 1 33.84 -10.51 -24.71
N GLU A 2 33.52 -10.10 -25.94
CA GLU A 2 32.60 -8.98 -26.18
C GLU A 2 31.16 -9.49 -26.00
N LEU A 3 30.44 -8.93 -25.03
CA LEU A 3 29.03 -9.26 -24.80
C LEU A 3 28.18 -8.64 -25.91
N ARG A 4 27.35 -9.45 -26.54
CA ARG A 4 26.38 -8.97 -27.53
C ARG A 4 25.13 -8.43 -26.85
N ARG A 5 24.35 -7.63 -27.58
CA ARG A 5 23.09 -7.05 -27.08
C ARG A 5 22.16 -8.18 -26.58
N GLY A 6 21.80 -8.14 -25.30
CA GLY A 6 20.93 -9.12 -24.65
C GLY A 6 21.66 -10.23 -23.87
N GLU A 7 22.99 -10.28 -23.92
CA GLU A 7 23.78 -11.23 -23.13
C GLU A 7 24.02 -10.69 -21.72
N VAL A 8 23.70 -11.51 -20.71
CA VAL A 8 24.07 -11.24 -19.32
C VAL A 8 25.49 -11.72 -19.13
N TYR A 9 26.36 -10.86 -18.56
CA TYR A 9 27.69 -11.30 -18.16
C TYR A 9 27.58 -12.36 -17.07
N SER A 10 27.71 -13.61 -17.47
CA SER A 10 27.96 -14.71 -16.55
C SER A 10 29.43 -15.09 -16.72
N PRO A 11 30.26 -15.01 -15.66
CA PRO A 11 31.61 -15.51 -15.76
C PRO A 11 31.56 -17.00 -16.14
N PRO A 12 32.28 -17.45 -17.18
CA PRO A 12 32.21 -18.83 -17.60
C PRO A 12 32.64 -19.76 -16.44
N PRO A 13 31.94 -20.89 -16.22
CA PRO A 13 32.51 -21.99 -15.45
C PRO A 13 33.76 -22.49 -16.19
N ASN A 14 34.81 -22.86 -15.44
CA ASN A 14 36.12 -23.18 -16.00
C ASN A 14 36.00 -24.22 -17.13
N VAL A 15 36.56 -23.91 -18.31
CA VAL A 15 36.61 -24.84 -19.48
C VAL A 15 37.77 -25.85 -19.33
N GLY A 16 38.32 -26.02 -18.13
CA GLY A 16 39.37 -26.99 -17.86
C GLY A 16 39.52 -27.24 -16.38
N GLY A 17 39.07 -28.42 -15.94
CA GLY A 17 39.34 -28.96 -14.61
C GLY A 17 38.19 -28.77 -13.63
N HIS A 18 37.61 -29.91 -13.24
CA HIS A 18 36.84 -30.19 -12.01
C HIS A 18 36.56 -28.98 -11.11
N ASP A 19 35.26 -28.70 -10.88
CA ASP A 19 34.72 -27.78 -9.88
C ASP A 19 35.02 -28.26 -8.44
N ASN A 20 36.29 -28.37 -8.10
CA ASN A 20 36.73 -28.54 -6.73
C ASN A 20 36.86 -27.14 -6.13
N PHE A 21 35.86 -26.72 -5.35
CA PHE A 21 35.87 -25.49 -4.53
C PHE A 21 36.94 -25.52 -3.41
N THR A 22 38.05 -26.21 -3.59
CA THR A 22 39.05 -26.47 -2.55
C THR A 22 40.06 -25.34 -2.37
N GLN A 23 40.17 -24.38 -3.29
CA GLN A 23 41.07 -23.23 -3.12
C GLN A 23 40.52 -21.91 -3.67
N PRO A 24 40.77 -20.78 -2.96
CA PRO A 24 40.44 -19.44 -3.45
C PRO A 24 41.26 -19.13 -4.71
N THR A 25 40.56 -18.91 -5.81
CA THR A 25 41.21 -18.55 -7.08
C THR A 25 41.12 -17.05 -7.28
N ALA A 26 42.27 -16.37 -7.29
CA ALA A 26 42.34 -14.95 -7.59
C ALA A 26 41.93 -14.70 -9.05
N ARG A 27 40.88 -13.90 -9.26
CA ARG A 27 40.44 -13.48 -10.60
C ARG A 27 40.99 -12.10 -10.91
N GLN A 28 41.56 -11.93 -12.09
CA GLN A 28 41.92 -10.58 -12.55
C GLN A 28 40.65 -9.80 -12.88
N PRO A 29 40.48 -8.58 -12.33
CA PRO A 29 39.38 -7.72 -12.70
C PRO A 29 39.50 -7.33 -14.18
N LEU A 30 38.36 -7.24 -14.85
CA LEU A 30 38.30 -6.71 -16.21
C LEU A 30 38.79 -5.24 -16.20
N PRO A 31 39.51 -4.80 -17.26
CA PRO A 31 39.93 -3.42 -17.35
C PRO A 31 38.70 -2.48 -17.42
N PRO A 32 38.72 -1.32 -16.75
CA PRO A 32 37.62 -0.37 -16.78
C PRO A 32 37.42 0.12 -18.22
N LYS A 33 36.21 -0.08 -18.75
CA LYS A 33 35.78 0.45 -20.04
C LYS A 33 34.60 1.40 -19.82
N PRO A 34 34.56 2.57 -20.46
CA PRO A 34 33.42 3.46 -20.38
C PRO A 34 32.22 2.85 -21.11
N TYR A 35 31.09 2.72 -20.42
CA TYR A 35 29.81 2.30 -21.02
C TYR A 35 28.78 3.41 -20.82
N THR A 36 27.96 3.65 -21.84
CA THR A 36 26.78 4.52 -21.71
C THR A 36 25.55 3.65 -21.51
N MET A 37 24.78 3.90 -20.45
CA MET A 37 23.56 3.16 -20.18
C MET A 37 22.44 3.63 -21.12
N CYS A 38 22.15 2.85 -22.16
CA CYS A 38 21.12 3.21 -23.14
C CYS A 38 19.70 2.96 -22.65
N GLU A 39 19.47 1.88 -21.89
CA GLU A 39 18.15 1.49 -21.39
C GLU A 39 18.29 0.73 -20.08
N THR A 40 17.39 0.98 -19.12
CA THR A 40 17.30 0.19 -17.90
C THR A 40 16.24 -0.91 -18.06
N PRO A 41 16.47 -2.14 -17.58
CA PRO A 41 15.45 -3.20 -17.62
C PRO A 41 14.17 -2.79 -16.86
N TYR A 42 14.30 -1.86 -15.91
CA TYR A 42 13.18 -1.26 -15.18
C TYR A 42 12.20 -0.53 -16.09
N LEU A 43 12.66 0.15 -17.15
CA LEU A 43 11.82 0.96 -18.02
C LEU A 43 10.78 0.10 -18.78
N ARG A 44 11.18 -1.14 -19.15
CA ARG A 44 10.28 -2.13 -19.74
C ARG A 44 9.19 -2.57 -18.75
N ASN A 45 9.57 -2.89 -17.52
CA ASN A 45 8.63 -3.27 -16.47
C ASN A 45 7.66 -2.13 -16.16
N LEU A 46 8.16 -0.89 -16.05
CA LEU A 46 7.34 0.29 -15.78
C LEU A 46 6.32 0.51 -16.90
N ARG A 47 6.75 0.42 -18.17
CA ARG A 47 5.84 0.55 -19.33
C ARG A 47 4.76 -0.53 -19.31
N GLN A 48 5.12 -1.78 -19.02
CA GLN A 48 4.16 -2.87 -18.90
C GLN A 48 3.16 -2.63 -17.75
N CYS A 49 3.64 -2.24 -16.57
CA CYS A 49 2.78 -1.92 -15.43
C CYS A 49 1.82 -0.76 -15.72
N LEU A 50 2.25 0.24 -16.49
CA LEU A 50 1.40 1.37 -16.91
C LEU A 50 0.35 0.94 -17.94
N GLN A 51 0.70 0.06 -18.88
CA GLN A 51 -0.24 -0.49 -19.87
C GLN A 51 -1.30 -1.38 -19.23
N GLU A 52 -0.90 -2.21 -18.26
CA GLU A 52 -1.79 -3.13 -17.53
C GLU A 52 -2.49 -2.46 -16.33
N ALA A 53 -2.24 -1.17 -16.07
CA ALA A 53 -2.76 -0.48 -14.90
C ALA A 53 -4.31 -0.45 -14.87
N THR A 54 -4.95 -0.41 -16.03
CA THR A 54 -6.42 -0.41 -16.18
C THR A 54 -7.04 -1.80 -16.13
N SER A 55 -6.24 -2.86 -16.31
CA SER A 55 -6.71 -4.26 -16.33
C SER A 55 -6.43 -5.00 -15.02
N ARG A 56 -6.31 -4.27 -13.91
CA ARG A 56 -6.07 -4.88 -12.59
C ARG A 56 -7.23 -5.81 -12.21
N PRO A 57 -6.95 -6.96 -11.58
CA PRO A 57 -8.00 -7.86 -11.11
C PRO A 57 -8.88 -7.14 -10.09
N VAL A 58 -10.18 -7.43 -10.12
CA VAL A 58 -11.16 -6.83 -9.20
C VAL A 58 -10.82 -7.23 -7.77
N THR A 59 -10.64 -6.25 -6.89
CA THR A 59 -10.35 -6.51 -5.48
C THR A 59 -11.59 -7.08 -4.77
N LEU A 60 -11.39 -7.84 -3.69
CA LEU A 60 -12.49 -8.37 -2.88
C LEU A 60 -13.40 -7.23 -2.37
N HIS A 61 -12.80 -6.11 -1.98
CA HIS A 61 -13.53 -4.92 -1.56
C HIS A 61 -14.36 -4.30 -2.68
N ASP A 62 -13.84 -4.24 -3.91
CA ASP A 62 -14.63 -3.78 -5.06
C ASP A 62 -15.81 -4.69 -5.36
N ARG A 63 -15.62 -6.01 -5.23
CA ARG A 63 -16.70 -6.98 -5.38
C ARG A 63 -17.77 -6.81 -4.30
N GLN A 64 -17.37 -6.67 -3.04
CA GLN A 64 -18.29 -6.41 -1.94
C GLN A 64 -19.03 -5.08 -2.10
N ARG A 65 -18.32 -4.01 -2.52
CA ARG A 65 -18.92 -2.70 -2.82
C ARG A 65 -19.97 -2.81 -3.91
N HIS A 66 -19.66 -3.52 -5.00
CA HIS A 66 -20.60 -3.70 -6.10
C HIS A 66 -21.84 -4.49 -5.65
N LEU A 67 -21.64 -5.58 -4.90
CA LEU A 67 -22.76 -6.36 -4.33
C LEU A 67 -23.60 -5.53 -3.36
N LEU A 68 -22.99 -4.71 -2.50
CA LEU A 68 -23.70 -3.86 -1.56
C LEU A 68 -24.48 -2.77 -2.31
N PHE A 69 -23.89 -2.18 -3.35
CA PHE A 69 -24.59 -1.21 -4.19
C PHE A 69 -25.81 -1.84 -4.86
N THR A 70 -25.64 -2.97 -5.56
CA THR A 70 -26.74 -3.63 -6.27
C THR A 70 -27.77 -4.21 -5.30
N ALA A 71 -27.37 -4.95 -4.25
CA ALA A 71 -28.32 -5.61 -3.36
C ALA A 71 -28.96 -4.67 -2.32
N CYS A 72 -28.19 -3.77 -1.71
CA CYS A 72 -28.70 -2.91 -0.63
C CYS A 72 -29.29 -1.61 -1.18
N VAL A 73 -28.61 -0.95 -2.13
CA VAL A 73 -29.10 0.33 -2.65
C VAL A 73 -30.18 0.07 -3.69
N GLU A 74 -29.86 -0.67 -4.76
CA GLU A 74 -30.75 -0.84 -5.93
C GLU A 74 -31.96 -1.74 -5.63
N GLU A 75 -31.75 -2.92 -5.04
CA GLU A 75 -32.82 -3.90 -4.82
C GLU A 75 -33.63 -3.68 -3.52
N LEU A 76 -33.10 -2.94 -2.53
CA LEU A 76 -33.78 -2.71 -1.24
C LEU A 76 -34.12 -1.24 -0.99
N ALA A 77 -33.13 -0.35 -0.98
CA ALA A 77 -33.36 1.05 -0.60
C ALA A 77 -34.22 1.80 -1.64
N VAL A 78 -33.95 1.64 -2.94
CA VAL A 78 -34.73 2.27 -4.01
C VAL A 78 -36.22 1.92 -3.95
N PRO A 79 -36.64 0.64 -3.91
CA PRO A 79 -38.06 0.31 -3.85
C PRO A 79 -38.70 0.76 -2.54
N CYS A 80 -38.01 0.64 -1.40
CA CYS A 80 -38.54 1.13 -0.11
C CYS A 80 -38.77 2.64 -0.12
N ILE A 81 -37.81 3.42 -0.64
CA ILE A 81 -37.94 4.88 -0.77
C ILE A 81 -39.09 5.21 -1.74
N TRP A 82 -39.21 4.50 -2.86
CA TRP A 82 -40.28 4.71 -3.82
C TRP A 82 -41.66 4.46 -3.20
N VAL A 83 -41.83 3.37 -2.45
CA VAL A 83 -43.07 3.06 -1.71
C VAL A 83 -43.38 4.13 -0.65
N LEU A 84 -42.38 4.53 0.14
CA LEU A 84 -42.54 5.58 1.16
C LEU A 84 -43.00 6.90 0.52
N VAL A 85 -42.37 7.28 -0.60
CA VAL A 85 -42.67 8.50 -1.32
C VAL A 85 -44.07 8.46 -1.95
N LEU A 86 -44.50 7.31 -2.47
CA LEU A 86 -45.88 7.11 -2.91
C LEU A 86 -46.88 7.21 -1.76
N LEU A 87 -46.56 6.64 -0.60
CA LEU A 87 -47.41 6.69 0.59
C LEU A 87 -47.58 8.13 1.12
N VAL A 88 -46.48 8.89 1.21
CA VAL A 88 -46.51 10.31 1.59
C VAL A 88 -47.28 11.15 0.57
N SER A 89 -47.10 10.88 -0.73
CA SER A 89 -47.83 11.58 -1.80
C SER A 89 -49.32 11.26 -1.78
N GLY A 90 -49.69 10.00 -1.51
CA GLY A 90 -51.08 9.57 -1.34
C GLY A 90 -51.75 10.19 -0.11
N LEU A 91 -51.05 10.24 1.03
CA LEU A 91 -51.53 10.92 2.24
C LEU A 91 -51.72 12.43 2.01
N ARG A 92 -50.78 13.07 1.31
CA ARG A 92 -50.90 14.49 0.93
C ARG A 92 -52.13 14.72 0.05
N LEU A 93 -52.39 13.85 -0.93
CA LEU A 93 -53.57 13.94 -1.79
C LEU A 93 -54.87 13.74 -0.99
N ALA A 94 -54.90 12.78 -0.06
CA ALA A 94 -56.10 12.45 0.72
C ALA A 94 -56.46 13.51 1.77
N TYR A 95 -55.47 14.12 2.44
CA TYR A 95 -55.71 14.99 3.62
C TYR A 95 -55.40 16.47 3.39
N VAL A 96 -54.42 16.81 2.54
CA VAL A 96 -53.89 18.19 2.40
C VAL A 96 -54.44 18.91 1.16
N SER A 97 -54.91 18.16 0.15
CA SER A 97 -55.55 18.69 -1.07
C SER A 97 -56.74 19.62 -0.78
N ASN A 98 -57.42 19.45 0.35
CA ASN A 98 -58.59 20.24 0.71
C ASN A 98 -58.24 21.55 1.45
N TRP A 99 -56.98 21.72 1.88
CA TRP A 99 -56.54 22.84 2.74
C TRP A 99 -55.48 23.74 2.09
N VAL A 100 -54.66 23.22 1.18
CA VAL A 100 -53.58 23.95 0.52
C VAL A 100 -53.77 23.88 -1.00
N THR A 101 -53.73 25.03 -1.67
CA THR A 101 -53.95 25.22 -3.11
C THR A 101 -53.39 24.06 -3.95
N ALA A 102 -54.30 23.36 -4.62
CA ALA A 102 -53.97 22.22 -5.48
C ALA A 102 -53.20 22.68 -6.73
N GLY A 103 -51.87 22.57 -6.70
CA GLY A 103 -51.04 22.51 -7.91
C GLY A 103 -51.40 21.30 -8.78
N SER A 104 -50.90 21.24 -10.03
CA SER A 104 -51.29 20.16 -10.95
C SER A 104 -50.89 18.77 -10.39
N LEU A 105 -51.72 17.76 -10.65
CA LEU A 105 -51.51 16.39 -10.16
C LEU A 105 -50.11 15.84 -10.51
N TYR A 106 -49.58 16.24 -11.66
CA TYR A 106 -48.23 15.87 -12.12
C TYR A 106 -47.12 16.42 -11.23
N GLU A 107 -47.27 17.66 -10.74
CA GLU A 107 -46.25 18.29 -9.89
C GLU A 107 -46.18 17.64 -8.50
N MET A 108 -47.32 17.22 -7.96
CA MET A 108 -47.37 16.60 -6.63
C MET A 108 -47.04 15.10 -6.65
N LEU A 109 -47.51 14.37 -7.67
CA LEU A 109 -47.40 12.90 -7.71
C LEU A 109 -46.09 12.43 -8.35
N LEU A 110 -45.49 13.23 -9.24
CA LEU A 110 -44.34 12.80 -10.04
C LEU A 110 -43.13 13.69 -9.79
N LEU A 111 -43.31 15.01 -9.84
CA LEU A 111 -42.19 15.94 -9.76
C LEU A 111 -41.59 16.07 -8.34
N GLY A 112 -42.42 16.05 -7.29
CA GLY A 112 -41.97 16.04 -5.89
C GLY A 112 -41.15 14.80 -5.52
N PRO A 113 -41.69 13.59 -5.76
CA PRO A 113 -40.97 12.32 -5.62
C PRO A 113 -39.63 12.29 -6.35
N VAL A 114 -39.61 12.63 -7.64
CA VAL A 114 -38.39 12.59 -8.44
C VAL A 114 -37.33 13.54 -7.86
N LYS A 115 -37.72 14.75 -7.43
CA LYS A 115 -36.78 15.71 -6.81
C LYS A 115 -36.19 15.21 -5.48
N ALA A 116 -36.95 14.45 -4.70
CA ALA A 116 -36.49 13.88 -3.43
C ALA A 116 -35.65 12.60 -3.61
N VAL A 117 -36.01 11.78 -4.58
CA VAL A 117 -35.41 10.47 -4.84
C VAL A 117 -34.11 10.60 -5.63
N LEU A 118 -34.03 11.51 -6.62
CA LEU A 118 -32.86 11.71 -7.47
C LEU A 118 -31.53 11.95 -6.71
N PRO A 119 -31.45 12.78 -5.64
CA PRO A 119 -30.23 12.93 -4.86
C PRO A 119 -29.93 11.73 -3.94
N LEU A 120 -30.96 11.02 -3.47
CA LEU A 120 -30.80 9.84 -2.61
C LEU A 120 -30.34 8.59 -3.38
N LEU A 121 -30.78 8.43 -4.62
CA LEU A 121 -30.73 7.14 -5.32
C LEU A 121 -29.35 6.70 -5.83
N PRO A 122 -28.44 7.61 -6.29
CA PRO A 122 -27.14 7.14 -6.78
C PRO A 122 -25.92 7.91 -6.30
N LEU A 123 -26.04 8.98 -5.50
CA LEU A 123 -24.90 9.86 -5.19
C LEU A 123 -24.44 9.78 -3.75
N VAL A 124 -25.34 9.58 -2.77
CA VAL A 124 -24.96 9.58 -1.34
C VAL A 124 -23.96 8.46 -1.04
N PHE A 125 -24.24 7.24 -1.50
CA PHE A 125 -23.35 6.11 -1.25
C PHE A 125 -21.96 6.27 -1.90
N PRO A 126 -21.81 6.57 -3.21
CA PRO A 126 -20.48 6.74 -3.79
C PRO A 126 -19.74 7.98 -3.27
N THR A 127 -20.45 9.06 -2.95
CA THR A 127 -19.80 10.23 -2.33
C THR A 127 -19.34 9.94 -0.91
N ALA A 128 -20.17 9.30 -0.08
CA ALA A 128 -19.80 8.86 1.26
C ALA A 128 -18.63 7.86 1.22
N TRP A 129 -18.65 6.92 0.27
CA TRP A 129 -17.57 5.96 0.06
C TRP A 129 -16.27 6.65 -0.36
N LEU A 130 -16.33 7.64 -1.26
CA LEU A 130 -15.17 8.43 -1.67
C LEU A 130 -14.62 9.26 -0.51
N CYS A 131 -15.49 9.89 0.27
CA CYS A 131 -15.11 10.65 1.47
C CYS A 131 -14.47 9.75 2.53
N LEU A 132 -15.03 8.57 2.79
CA LEU A 132 -14.48 7.64 3.77
C LEU A 132 -13.10 7.13 3.36
N ASN A 133 -12.92 6.81 2.07
CA ASN A 133 -11.63 6.36 1.53
C ASN A 133 -10.59 7.47 1.53
N SER A 134 -10.95 8.69 1.12
CA SER A 134 -10.04 9.83 1.17
C SER A 134 -9.65 10.18 2.61
N TYR A 135 -10.57 10.06 3.56
CA TYR A 135 -10.29 10.23 5.00
C TYR A 135 -9.34 9.15 5.54
N GLY A 136 -9.60 7.88 5.25
CA GLY A 136 -8.73 6.78 5.67
C GLY A 136 -7.31 6.91 5.09
N ASN A 137 -7.20 7.29 3.82
CA ASN A 137 -5.92 7.54 3.18
C ASN A 137 -5.22 8.80 3.75
N ALA A 138 -5.96 9.85 4.11
CA ALA A 138 -5.40 11.03 4.77
C ALA A 138 -4.82 10.70 6.15
N ARG A 139 -5.52 9.86 6.92
CA ARG A 139 -5.04 9.39 8.22
C ARG A 139 -3.78 8.54 8.08
N LEU A 140 -3.75 7.64 7.08
CA LEU A 140 -2.59 6.80 6.82
C LEU A 140 -1.37 7.62 6.34
N ALA A 141 -1.59 8.59 5.46
CA ALA A 141 -0.54 9.50 5.02
C ALA A 141 0.00 10.36 6.18
N GLY A 142 -0.87 10.80 7.09
CA GLY A 142 -0.47 11.47 8.32
C GLY A 142 0.45 10.60 9.19
N LEU A 143 0.08 9.33 9.40
CA LEU A 143 0.91 8.38 10.15
C LEU A 143 2.25 8.10 9.48
N GLN A 144 2.30 8.03 8.15
CA GLN A 144 3.55 7.87 7.40
C GLN A 144 4.48 9.06 7.60
N HIS A 145 3.98 10.28 7.45
CA HIS A 145 4.77 11.49 7.68
C HIS A 145 5.34 11.57 9.09
N SER A 146 4.55 11.20 10.11
CA SER A 146 5.04 11.17 11.48
C SER A 146 6.04 10.04 11.73
N SER A 147 5.86 8.88 11.08
CA SER A 147 6.83 7.78 11.16
C SER A 147 8.17 8.14 10.53
N ASP A 148 8.17 8.89 9.42
CA ASP A 148 9.41 9.32 8.78
C ASP A 148 10.11 10.40 9.62
N ALA A 149 9.36 11.34 10.21
CA ALA A 149 9.91 12.31 11.17
C ALA A 149 10.55 11.63 12.40
N LEU A 150 9.99 10.51 12.86
CA LEU A 150 10.55 9.75 13.99
C LEU A 150 11.80 8.94 13.61
N LYS A 151 11.92 8.49 12.36
CA LYS A 151 13.16 7.83 11.86
C LYS A 151 14.34 8.78 11.73
N ASP A 152 14.09 10.07 11.52
CA ASP A 152 15.15 11.08 11.49
C ASP A 152 15.70 11.40 12.89
N GLU A 153 14.89 11.20 13.95
CA GLU A 153 15.33 11.42 15.34
C GLU A 153 15.83 10.17 16.07
N VAL A 154 15.38 8.98 15.69
CA VAL A 154 15.78 7.72 16.32
C VAL A 154 16.45 6.86 15.27
N ASP A 155 17.75 6.60 15.45
CA ASP A 155 18.47 5.61 14.65
C ASP A 155 17.72 4.28 14.81
N PRO A 156 17.12 3.72 13.73
CA PRO A 156 16.43 2.44 13.78
C PRO A 156 17.34 1.27 14.21
N PHE A 157 18.65 1.54 14.37
CA PHE A 157 19.72 0.60 14.70
C PHE A 157 20.20 0.69 16.15
N GLU A 158 19.73 1.63 16.96
CA GLU A 158 19.93 1.56 18.41
C GLU A 158 18.89 0.62 19.02
N GLU A 159 19.34 -0.56 19.46
CA GLU A 159 18.61 -1.47 20.35
C GLU A 159 18.46 -0.82 21.74
N THR A 160 17.77 0.32 21.82
CA THR A 160 17.24 0.77 23.10
C THR A 160 15.96 -0.01 23.32
N ASP A 161 15.95 -0.76 24.42
CA ASP A 161 14.92 -1.70 24.85
C ASP A 161 13.52 -1.39 24.31
N LEU A 162 12.81 -2.46 23.94
CA LEU A 162 11.36 -2.52 23.68
C LEU A 162 10.53 -2.15 24.94
N GLY A 163 11.00 -1.23 25.77
CA GLY A 163 10.30 -0.60 26.87
C GLY A 163 9.16 0.23 26.30
N GLU A 164 7.96 -0.27 26.55
CA GLU A 164 6.68 0.42 26.36
C GLU A 164 6.63 1.21 25.04
N LYS A 165 6.28 0.52 23.95
CA LYS A 165 5.65 1.17 22.79
C LYS A 165 4.40 1.87 23.31
N LYS A 166 4.58 3.12 23.75
CA LYS A 166 3.53 4.08 24.00
C LYS A 166 2.68 4.03 22.75
N SER A 167 1.48 3.48 22.88
CA SER A 167 0.49 3.41 21.81
C SER A 167 0.63 4.70 21.02
N CYS A 168 0.92 4.61 19.72
CA CYS A 168 0.97 5.78 18.85
C CYS A 168 -0.45 6.37 18.72
N GLU A 169 -1.06 6.81 19.82
CA GLU A 169 -1.97 7.94 19.86
C GLU A 169 -1.13 9.19 19.62
N MET A 170 -0.55 9.25 18.43
CA MET A 170 0.05 10.47 17.95
C MET A 170 -1.12 11.31 17.46
N GLU A 171 -1.46 12.34 18.23
CA GLU A 171 -2.54 13.27 17.95
C GLU A 171 -2.23 14.03 16.65
N LEU A 172 -2.64 13.45 15.52
CA LEU A 172 -2.67 14.17 14.25
C LEU A 172 -3.59 15.37 14.44
N SER A 173 -3.02 16.58 14.36
CA SER A 173 -3.82 17.81 14.47
C SER A 173 -4.94 17.78 13.43
N CYS A 174 -6.18 18.01 13.85
CA CYS A 174 -7.35 18.04 12.96
C CYS A 174 -7.16 18.97 11.75
N VAL A 175 -6.38 20.05 11.91
CA VAL A 175 -6.05 20.98 10.83
C VAL A 175 -5.17 20.34 9.77
N GLN A 176 -4.17 19.56 10.18
CA GLN A 176 -3.29 18.84 9.25
C GLN A 176 -4.06 17.73 8.54
N LEU A 177 -4.84 16.95 9.28
CA LEU A 177 -5.66 15.88 8.69
C LEU A 177 -6.65 16.42 7.65
N ARG A 178 -7.28 17.57 7.92
CA ARG A 178 -8.17 18.24 6.97
C ARG A 178 -7.42 18.68 5.70
N ARG A 179 -6.21 19.21 5.82
CA ARG A 179 -5.40 19.61 4.64
C ARG A 179 -5.07 18.39 3.78
N LEU A 180 -4.56 17.32 4.39
CA LEU A 180 -4.26 16.07 3.69
C LEU A 180 -5.51 15.48 3.01
N PHE A 181 -6.66 15.50 3.71
CA PHE A 181 -7.92 15.05 3.16
C PHE A 181 -8.32 15.81 1.88
N VAL A 182 -8.26 17.15 1.93
CA VAL A 182 -8.60 18.00 0.77
C VAL A 182 -7.58 17.78 -0.37
N ASP A 183 -6.30 17.67 -0.07
CA ASP A 183 -5.26 17.45 -1.08
C ASP A 183 -5.41 16.09 -1.77
N ILE A 184 -5.83 15.05 -1.04
CA ILE A 184 -6.14 13.73 -1.60
C ILE A 184 -7.42 13.81 -2.44
N LEU A 185 -8.46 14.49 -1.97
CA LEU A 185 -9.73 14.63 -2.70
C LEU A 185 -9.56 15.39 -4.02
N VAL A 186 -8.70 16.41 -4.05
CA VAL A 186 -8.36 17.21 -5.25
C VAL A 186 -7.29 16.51 -6.11
N GLY A 187 -6.67 15.43 -5.63
CA GLY A 187 -5.64 14.68 -6.36
C GLY A 187 -4.28 15.38 -6.44
N ARG A 188 -4.01 16.35 -5.56
CA ARG A 188 -2.73 17.06 -5.44
C ARG A 188 -1.69 16.30 -4.62
N HIS A 189 -2.11 15.28 -3.88
CA HIS A 189 -1.20 14.47 -3.07
C HIS A 189 -0.26 13.62 -3.96
N HIS A 190 1.04 13.69 -3.67
CA HIS A 190 2.11 13.04 -4.46
C HIS A 190 2.47 11.62 -3.99
N GLY A 191 1.84 11.11 -2.94
CA GLY A 191 2.20 9.80 -2.33
C GLY A 191 1.51 8.56 -2.91
N LEU A 192 1.87 7.41 -2.31
CA LEU A 192 1.37 6.05 -2.55
C LEU A 192 -0.15 5.87 -2.78
N PRO A 193 -1.08 6.58 -2.10
CA PRO A 193 -2.51 6.38 -2.31
C PRO A 193 -3.01 6.73 -3.74
N ARG A 194 -2.16 7.31 -4.59
CA ARG A 194 -2.52 7.70 -5.95
C ARG A 194 -2.79 6.54 -6.91
N THR A 195 -2.21 5.35 -6.68
CA THR A 195 -2.29 4.23 -7.62
C THR A 195 -2.97 2.97 -7.07
N ALA A 196 -3.14 2.89 -5.75
CA ALA A 196 -3.89 1.83 -5.08
C ALA A 196 -4.46 2.36 -3.77
N ASN A 197 -5.66 1.92 -3.39
CA ASN A 197 -6.23 2.26 -2.09
C ASN A 197 -5.53 1.45 -1.00
N LEU A 198 -4.44 2.01 -0.47
CA LEU A 198 -3.57 1.35 0.50
C LEU A 198 -4.33 0.90 1.74
N LEU A 199 -5.36 1.66 2.14
CA LEU A 199 -6.27 1.30 3.22
C LEU A 199 -6.90 -0.09 3.03
N HIS A 200 -7.46 -0.35 1.85
CA HIS A 200 -8.07 -1.64 1.54
C HIS A 200 -7.03 -2.75 1.38
N VAL A 201 -5.88 -2.45 0.78
CA VAL A 201 -4.81 -3.43 0.59
C VAL A 201 -4.30 -3.89 1.96
N LEU A 202 -3.88 -2.97 2.84
CA LEU A 202 -3.42 -3.32 4.19
C LEU A 202 -4.51 -4.00 5.02
N GLY A 203 -5.76 -3.54 4.92
CA GLY A 203 -6.88 -4.14 5.66
C GLY A 203 -7.27 -5.54 5.18
N SER A 204 -6.84 -5.94 3.98
CA SER A 204 -7.17 -7.24 3.36
C SER A 204 -5.95 -8.16 3.20
N VAL A 205 -4.76 -7.73 3.61
CA VAL A 205 -3.54 -8.53 3.54
C VAL A 205 -3.66 -9.75 4.45
N THR A 206 -3.52 -10.94 3.86
CA THR A 206 -3.48 -12.22 4.58
C THR A 206 -2.08 -12.82 4.60
N ALA A 207 -1.24 -12.47 3.63
CA ALA A 207 0.14 -12.91 3.52
C ALA A 207 1.03 -11.74 3.13
N LEU A 208 2.21 -11.66 3.73
CA LEU A 208 3.24 -10.68 3.41
C LEU A 208 4.46 -11.42 2.85
N CYS A 209 4.76 -11.17 1.58
CA CYS A 209 5.90 -11.78 0.89
C CYS A 209 6.97 -10.72 0.67
N CYS A 210 8.11 -10.87 1.35
CA CYS A 210 9.29 -10.06 1.08
C CYS A 210 10.10 -10.72 -0.04
N VAL A 211 10.15 -10.08 -1.21
CA VAL A 211 10.93 -10.56 -2.36
C VAL A 211 12.42 -10.27 -2.18
N ASP A 212 12.75 -9.21 -1.41
CA ASP A 212 14.13 -8.86 -1.10
C ASP A 212 14.48 -9.25 0.34
N LYS A 213 15.64 -9.88 0.49
CA LYS A 213 16.22 -10.21 1.80
C LYS A 213 17.09 -9.06 2.30
N LYS A 214 17.82 -8.37 1.43
CA LYS A 214 18.81 -7.35 1.81
C LYS A 214 18.11 -5.99 1.90
N GLY A 215 18.34 -5.25 2.97
CA GLY A 215 17.68 -3.96 3.22
C GLY A 215 16.22 -4.06 3.69
N ILE A 216 15.57 -5.23 3.62
CA ILE A 216 14.21 -5.47 4.13
C ILE A 216 14.22 -6.44 5.31
N LEU A 217 14.67 -7.69 5.10
CA LEU A 217 14.71 -8.72 6.14
C LEU A 217 16.07 -8.82 6.85
N SER A 218 17.11 -8.23 6.28
CA SER A 218 18.47 -8.28 6.81
C SER A 218 19.23 -7.01 6.46
N TRP A 219 20.20 -6.65 7.31
CA TRP A 219 21.06 -5.51 7.06
C TRP A 219 21.76 -5.61 5.70
N PRO A 220 21.82 -4.50 4.92
CA PRO A 220 22.56 -4.48 3.68
C PRO A 220 24.07 -4.61 3.94
N ASN A 221 24.53 -4.16 5.11
CA ASN A 221 25.93 -4.26 5.52
C ASN A 221 26.21 -5.62 6.21
N PRO A 222 27.06 -6.50 5.64
CA PRO A 222 27.42 -7.75 6.28
C PRO A 222 28.37 -7.49 7.46
N THR A 223 27.94 -7.83 8.68
CA THR A 223 28.77 -7.85 9.88
C THR A 223 29.28 -9.26 10.16
N ALA A 224 30.57 -9.38 10.47
CA ALA A 224 31.17 -10.65 10.86
C ALA A 224 30.82 -10.95 12.32
N GLU A 225 29.83 -11.82 12.54
CA GLU A 225 29.40 -12.20 13.90
C GLU A 225 30.36 -13.23 14.54
N LYS A 226 30.97 -14.11 13.74
CA LYS A 226 31.83 -15.20 14.23
C LYS A 226 33.06 -15.37 13.38
N VAL A 227 34.22 -15.44 14.05
CA VAL A 227 35.50 -15.80 13.46
C VAL A 227 35.96 -17.13 14.05
N PHE A 228 36.35 -18.07 13.19
CA PHE A 228 36.89 -19.36 13.61
C PHE A 228 38.40 -19.36 13.42
N PHE A 229 39.13 -19.72 14.48
CA PHE A 229 40.57 -19.92 14.42
C PHE A 229 40.85 -21.42 14.35
N LEU A 230 41.54 -21.86 13.31
CA LEU A 230 42.05 -23.23 13.23
C LEU A 230 43.20 -23.36 14.23
N ARG A 231 42.97 -24.11 15.30
CA ARG A 231 44.04 -24.51 16.22
C ARG A 231 44.70 -25.79 15.71
N SER A 232 46.02 -25.85 15.76
CA SER A 232 46.73 -27.06 15.40
C SER A 232 46.62 -28.05 16.56
N CYS A 233 46.44 -29.35 16.32
CA CYS A 233 46.49 -30.38 17.37
C CYS A 233 47.84 -30.45 18.13
N ARG A 234 48.80 -29.58 17.77
CA ARG A 234 50.08 -29.40 18.47
C ARG A 234 50.09 -28.22 19.44
N ASP A 235 49.02 -27.43 19.48
CA ASP A 235 48.87 -26.39 20.50
C ASP A 235 48.49 -27.08 21.81
N PRO A 236 49.30 -26.98 22.88
CA PRO A 236 48.95 -27.56 24.16
C PRO A 236 47.61 -26.96 24.62
N THR A 237 46.70 -27.81 25.06
CA THR A 237 45.49 -27.40 25.76
C THR A 237 45.87 -26.39 26.84
N PRO A 238 45.25 -25.19 26.91
CA PRO A 238 45.47 -24.31 28.05
C PRO A 238 44.93 -25.07 29.27
N THR A 239 45.85 -25.58 30.09
CA THR A 239 45.55 -26.03 31.44
C THR A 239 44.95 -24.83 32.17
N ALA A 240 43.95 -25.07 33.01
CA ALA A 240 43.19 -24.06 33.76
C ALA A 240 44.02 -23.30 34.82
N SER A 241 45.28 -23.00 34.53
CA SER A 241 46.29 -22.45 35.44
C SER A 241 46.97 -21.20 34.90
N ASP A 242 46.37 -20.48 33.95
CA ASP A 242 46.88 -19.19 33.46
C ASP A 242 45.82 -18.08 33.54
N SER A 243 45.10 -18.05 34.66
CA SER A 243 44.27 -16.93 35.07
C SER A 243 45.10 -15.90 35.87
N GLY A 244 46.22 -15.45 35.31
CA GLY A 244 47.07 -14.46 35.96
C GLY A 244 47.94 -13.70 34.96
N MET A 245 47.63 -12.41 34.79
CA MET A 245 48.28 -11.41 33.92
C MET A 245 47.97 -11.63 32.43
N GLU A 246 47.32 -10.74 31.69
CA GLU A 246 47.15 -9.27 31.76
C GLU A 246 45.70 -8.84 31.41
#